data_AF-A0A7D6DPB2-F1
#
_entry.id   AF-A0A7D6DPB2-F1
#
_cell.length_a   1.000
_cell.length_b   1.000
_cell.length_c   1.000
_cell.angle_alpha   90.00
_cell.angle_beta   90.00
_cell.angle_gamma   90.00
#
_symmetry.space_group_name_H-M   'P 1'
#
loop_
_entity.id
_entity.type
_entity.pdbx_description
1 polymer ?
#
loop_
_entity_poly.entity_id
_entity_poly.type
_entity_poly.pdbx_seq_one_letter_code
_entity_poly.pdbx_strand_id
1 'polypeptide(L)'
;MLYKTMSTQQTQQLVCTTGFTESRWFYQQHIPSRPSMAASSDLADKFSLPLIRKLYAEHLGIEESDNNTSWESMGGDSMQALDLLDELNTQSPRPFTLAEFMQLDTPEALYRFITDDTATAKPSQQISKMAGAQMVLLHPIGGDLLAYREMLKMLDSLVSVIQIQDPMLDGQVLAKDTLVERAAVYCR
;
A
#
# COMPACT_ATOMS: atom_id res chain seq x y z
N MET A 1 -8.58 -10.03 35.23
CA MET A 1 -9.91 -10.09 34.58
C MET A 1 -9.80 -11.14 33.48
N LEU A 2 -10.66 -12.16 33.51
CA LEU A 2 -10.50 -13.42 32.80
C LEU A 2 -10.61 -13.28 31.27
N TYR A 3 -9.60 -13.73 30.53
CA TYR A 3 -9.76 -14.03 29.10
C TYR A 3 -10.53 -15.34 28.97
N LYS A 4 -11.80 -15.23 28.58
CA LYS A 4 -12.64 -16.35 28.23
C LYS A 4 -12.19 -16.84 26.84
N THR A 5 -11.56 -18.01 26.81
CA THR A 5 -11.12 -18.71 25.61
C THR A 5 -12.30 -18.85 24.66
N MET A 6 -12.21 -18.24 23.47
CA MET A 6 -13.18 -18.51 22.40
C MET A 6 -12.95 -19.96 21.92
N SER A 7 -13.98 -20.78 22.09
CA SER A 7 -14.01 -22.24 21.87
C SER A 7 -14.28 -22.62 20.40
N THR A 8 -14.09 -21.72 19.45
CA THR A 8 -14.20 -22.02 18.03
C THR A 8 -12.82 -21.97 17.42
N GLN A 9 -12.39 -23.05 16.75
CA GLN A 9 -11.16 -23.06 15.95
C GLN A 9 -11.29 -21.97 14.89
N GLN A 10 -10.78 -20.77 15.17
CA GLN A 10 -10.52 -19.79 14.15
C GLN A 10 -9.39 -20.36 13.30
N THR A 11 -9.72 -20.80 12.08
CA THR A 11 -8.72 -21.27 11.13
C THR A 11 -7.87 -20.07 10.72
N GLN A 12 -6.69 -19.94 11.31
CA GLN A 12 -5.67 -19.02 10.83
C GLN A 12 -4.99 -19.69 9.63
N GLN A 13 -5.21 -19.15 8.43
CA GLN A 13 -4.51 -19.59 7.24
C GLN A 13 -3.46 -18.55 6.87
N LEU A 14 -2.20 -18.98 6.87
CA LEU A 14 -1.12 -18.21 6.27
C LEU A 14 -1.20 -18.39 4.75
N VAL A 15 -1.66 -17.37 4.05
CA VAL A 15 -1.66 -17.36 2.59
C VAL A 15 -0.30 -16.83 2.14
N CYS A 16 0.54 -17.74 1.66
CA CYS A 16 1.81 -17.39 1.04
C CYS A 16 1.75 -17.78 -0.44
N THR A 17 2.00 -16.83 -1.33
CA THR A 17 2.10 -17.08 -2.77
C THR A 17 3.45 -17.70 -3.16
N THR A 18 4.36 -17.84 -2.20
CA THR A 18 5.74 -18.32 -2.37
C THR A 18 6.04 -19.40 -1.31
N GLY A 19 6.85 -20.41 -1.62
CA GLY A 19 7.23 -21.43 -0.62
C GLY A 19 7.96 -20.83 0.59
N PHE A 20 7.75 -21.36 1.80
CA PHE A 20 8.30 -20.81 3.07
C PHE A 20 9.82 -20.61 3.06
N THR A 21 10.58 -21.49 2.41
CA THR A 21 12.04 -21.36 2.28
C THR A 21 12.43 -20.19 1.36
N GLU A 22 11.69 -20.01 0.27
CA GLU A 22 11.94 -18.98 -0.74
C GLU A 22 11.47 -17.59 -0.30
N SER A 23 10.42 -17.51 0.52
CA SER A 23 9.94 -16.24 1.06
C SER A 23 11.00 -15.51 1.88
N ARG A 24 11.96 -16.24 2.46
CA ARG A 24 13.07 -15.64 3.21
C ARG A 24 13.95 -14.73 2.33
N TRP A 25 14.14 -15.08 1.06
CA TRP A 25 14.91 -14.29 0.11
C TRP A 25 14.12 -13.08 -0.39
N PHE A 26 12.83 -13.27 -0.63
CA PHE A 26 11.91 -12.19 -1.03
C PHE A 26 11.85 -11.08 0.03
N TYR A 27 11.76 -11.45 1.32
CA TYR A 27 11.65 -10.48 2.42
C TYR A 27 13.00 -9.94 2.95
N GLN A 28 14.12 -10.44 2.44
CA GLN A 28 15.45 -9.90 2.80
C GLN A 28 15.81 -8.63 2.02
N GLN A 29 15.12 -8.37 0.91
CA GLN A 29 15.37 -7.21 0.08
C GLN A 29 14.24 -6.19 0.29
N HIS A 30 14.63 -5.03 0.81
CA HIS A 30 13.83 -3.80 0.94
C HIS A 30 12.60 -3.87 1.86
N ILE A 31 12.74 -3.26 3.04
CA ILE A 31 11.61 -2.64 3.75
C ILE A 31 11.68 -1.15 3.37
N PRO A 32 10.87 -0.66 2.42
CA PRO A 32 10.77 0.77 2.19
C PRO A 32 10.04 1.38 3.39
N SER A 33 10.80 1.82 4.38
CA SER A 33 10.30 2.81 5.34
C SER A 33 9.86 4.04 4.55
N ARG A 34 8.73 4.65 4.91
CA ARG A 34 8.38 5.99 4.42
C ARG A 34 9.64 6.87 4.56
N PRO A 35 10.21 7.41 3.47
CA PRO A 35 11.36 8.28 3.57
C PRO A 35 10.99 9.45 4.47
N SER A 36 11.64 9.56 5.61
CA SER A 36 11.51 10.74 6.47
C SER A 36 12.35 11.84 5.83
N MET A 37 11.72 12.59 4.91
CA MET A 37 12.25 13.85 4.43
C MET A 37 11.20 14.92 4.65
N ALA A 38 11.62 16.02 5.29
CA ALA A 38 10.82 17.24 5.35
C ALA A 38 10.61 17.72 3.91
N ALA A 39 9.34 17.92 3.54
CA ALA A 39 8.98 18.49 2.25
C ALA A 39 9.75 19.80 2.04
N SER A 40 10.67 19.84 1.09
CA SER A 40 11.30 21.09 0.66
C SER A 40 10.46 21.67 -0.47
N SER A 41 10.05 22.93 -0.30
CA SER A 41 9.21 23.66 -1.27
C SER A 41 9.84 23.76 -2.66
N ASP A 42 11.18 23.69 -2.74
CA ASP A 42 11.94 23.78 -4.01
C ASP A 42 11.77 22.56 -4.94
N LEU A 43 11.32 21.40 -4.43
CA LEU A 43 11.04 20.21 -5.26
C LEU A 43 9.63 20.23 -5.87
N ALA A 44 8.66 20.88 -5.20
CA ALA A 44 7.28 20.98 -5.70
C ALA A 44 7.21 21.72 -7.04
N ASP A 45 8.00 22.79 -7.20
CA ASP A 45 8.07 23.57 -8.44
C ASP A 45 8.66 22.78 -9.63
N LYS A 46 9.35 21.67 -9.38
CA LYS A 46 9.91 20.78 -10.41
C LYS A 46 8.99 19.62 -10.74
N PHE A 47 8.06 19.27 -9.85
CA PHE A 47 7.15 18.15 -10.02
C PHE A 47 5.94 18.59 -10.87
N SER A 48 5.93 18.20 -12.14
CA SER A 48 4.92 18.66 -13.11
C SER A 48 4.23 17.48 -13.79
N LEU A 49 2.98 17.67 -14.22
CA LEU A 49 2.25 16.64 -14.96
C LEU A 49 3.02 16.11 -16.20
N PRO A 50 3.68 16.93 -17.02
CA PRO A 50 4.52 16.44 -18.12
C PRO A 50 5.68 15.53 -17.66
N LEU A 51 6.30 15.82 -16.51
CA LEU A 51 7.34 14.96 -15.94
C LEU A 51 6.78 13.60 -15.55
N ILE A 52 5.64 13.57 -14.84
CA ILE A 52 4.98 12.31 -14.44
C ILE A 52 4.65 11.48 -15.68
N ARG A 53 4.07 12.11 -16.70
CA ARG A 53 3.73 11.42 -17.96
C ARG A 53 4.96 10.84 -18.65
N LYS A 54 6.05 11.60 -18.67
CA LYS A 54 7.32 11.15 -19.24
C LYS A 54 7.82 9.91 -18.50
N LEU A 55 7.85 9.94 -17.16
CA LEU A 55 8.28 8.81 -16.34
C LEU A 55 7.39 7.58 -16.55
N TYR A 56 6.07 7.76 -16.65
CA TYR A 56 5.16 6.67 -16.99
C TYR A 56 5.51 6.05 -18.36
N ALA A 57 5.72 6.87 -19.38
CA ALA A 57 6.03 6.41 -20.72
C ALA A 57 7.38 5.65 -20.77
N GLU A 58 8.40 6.17 -20.08
CA GLU A 58 9.74 5.56 -19.99
C GLU A 58 9.69 4.18 -19.31
N HIS A 59 9.00 4.05 -18.17
CA HIS A 59 8.91 2.78 -17.44
C HIS A 59 8.02 1.74 -18.12
N LEU A 60 7.01 2.18 -18.88
CA LEU A 60 6.13 1.29 -19.66
C LEU A 60 6.71 0.94 -21.04
N GLY A 61 7.74 1.64 -21.51
CA GLY A 61 8.29 1.48 -22.86
C GLY A 61 7.32 1.90 -23.98
N ILE A 62 6.46 2.89 -23.70
CA ILE A 62 5.49 3.46 -24.66
C ILE A 62 5.92 4.86 -25.09
N GLU A 63 5.41 5.36 -26.23
CA GLU A 63 5.78 6.69 -26.73
C GLU A 63 5.22 7.82 -25.84
N GLU A 64 3.95 7.72 -25.45
CA GLU A 64 3.29 8.68 -24.57
C GLU A 64 2.31 7.99 -23.63
N SER A 65 2.22 8.48 -22.40
CA SER A 65 1.20 8.07 -21.43
C SER A 65 -0.02 8.99 -21.46
N ASP A 66 -1.20 8.42 -21.19
CA ASP A 66 -2.45 9.15 -21.08
C ASP A 66 -2.66 9.70 -19.65
N ASN A 67 -3.26 10.88 -19.52
CA ASN A 67 -3.40 11.55 -18.22
C ASN A 67 -4.31 10.80 -17.24
N ASN A 68 -5.32 10.10 -17.75
CA ASN A 68 -6.44 9.58 -16.95
C ASN A 68 -6.56 8.05 -17.03
N THR A 69 -5.69 7.40 -17.79
CA THR A 69 -5.62 5.93 -17.86
C THR A 69 -4.76 5.44 -16.71
N SER A 70 -5.20 4.36 -16.06
CA SER A 70 -4.46 3.80 -14.93
C SER A 70 -3.19 3.06 -15.38
N TRP A 71 -2.21 2.98 -14.48
CA TRP A 71 -0.96 2.24 -14.67
C TRP A 71 -1.19 0.81 -15.21
N GLU A 72 -2.07 0.05 -14.56
CA GLU A 72 -2.39 -1.33 -14.98
C GLU A 72 -3.06 -1.36 -16.37
N SER A 73 -3.93 -0.38 -16.67
CA SER A 73 -4.62 -0.31 -17.97
C SER A 73 -3.67 0.05 -19.11
N MET A 74 -2.59 0.79 -18.83
CA MET A 74 -1.52 1.04 -19.80
C MET A 74 -0.55 -0.16 -19.94
N GLY A 75 -0.75 -1.23 -19.18
CA GLY A 75 0.03 -2.46 -19.25
C GLY A 75 1.14 -2.59 -18.21
N GLY A 76 1.19 -1.69 -17.22
CA GLY A 76 2.18 -1.73 -16.16
C GLY A 76 1.90 -2.79 -15.10
N ASP A 77 2.96 -3.39 -14.56
CA ASP A 77 2.88 -4.32 -13.44
C ASP A 77 3.36 -3.71 -12.11
N SER A 78 3.28 -4.48 -11.03
CA SER A 78 3.64 -4.01 -9.69
C SER A 78 5.15 -3.85 -9.46
N MET A 79 6.01 -4.57 -10.19
CA MET A 79 7.47 -4.37 -10.08
C MET A 79 7.88 -3.08 -10.79
N GLN A 80 7.39 -2.87 -12.00
CA GLN A 80 7.64 -1.61 -12.72
C GLN A 80 7.04 -0.42 -11.96
N ALA A 81 5.91 -0.61 -11.26
CA ALA A 81 5.35 0.41 -10.39
C ALA A 81 6.27 0.76 -9.22
N LEU A 82 7.01 -0.21 -8.65
CA LEU A 82 7.99 0.05 -7.58
C LEU A 82 9.19 0.84 -8.10
N ASP A 83 9.70 0.48 -9.29
CA ASP A 83 10.80 1.22 -9.92
C ASP A 83 10.41 2.67 -10.23
N LEU A 84 9.21 2.86 -10.79
CA LEU A 84 8.63 4.19 -11.03
C LEU A 84 8.39 4.96 -9.73
N LEU A 85 7.88 4.28 -8.69
CA LEU A 85 7.65 4.86 -7.37
C LEU A 85 8.93 5.39 -6.75
N ASP A 86 10.01 4.60 -6.81
CA ASP A 86 11.32 5.01 -6.30
C ASP A 86 11.81 6.26 -7.02
N GLU A 87 11.73 6.29 -8.35
CA GLU A 87 12.14 7.46 -9.14
C GLU A 87 11.27 8.69 -8.86
N LEU A 88 9.94 8.53 -8.76
CA LEU A 88 9.04 9.63 -8.41
C LEU A 88 9.31 10.15 -7.00
N ASN A 89 9.58 9.27 -6.04
CA ASN A 89 9.87 9.65 -4.65
C ASN A 89 11.20 10.39 -4.48
N THR A 90 12.17 10.21 -5.40
CA THR A 90 13.39 11.05 -5.40
C THR A 90 13.13 12.49 -5.80
N GLN A 91 12.04 12.75 -6.54
CA GLN A 91 11.68 14.05 -7.10
C GLN A 91 10.45 14.69 -6.46
N SER A 92 9.68 13.91 -5.69
CA SER A 92 8.45 14.37 -5.06
C SER A 92 8.75 15.09 -3.74
N PRO A 93 8.15 16.27 -3.48
CA PRO A 93 8.21 16.91 -2.16
C PRO A 93 7.47 16.10 -1.08
N ARG A 94 6.56 15.22 -1.49
CA ARG A 94 5.78 14.33 -0.62
C ARG A 94 5.95 12.89 -1.10
N PRO A 95 6.82 12.09 -0.47
CA PRO A 95 6.95 10.70 -0.85
C PRO A 95 5.65 9.94 -0.53
N PHE A 96 5.25 9.08 -1.44
CA PHE A 96 4.06 8.25 -1.34
C PHE A 96 4.46 6.76 -1.27
N THR A 97 3.60 5.96 -0.67
CA THR A 97 3.74 4.50 -0.59
C THR A 97 3.24 3.85 -1.88
N LEU A 98 3.60 2.59 -2.13
CA LEU A 98 3.04 1.83 -3.26
C LEU A 98 1.51 1.77 -3.17
N ALA A 99 0.95 1.62 -1.97
CA ALA A 99 -0.48 1.63 -1.72
C ALA A 99 -1.15 2.92 -2.17
N GLU A 100 -0.57 4.08 -1.85
CA GLU A 100 -1.08 5.38 -2.28
C GLU A 100 -0.94 5.54 -3.81
N PHE A 101 0.18 5.14 -4.38
CA PHE A 101 0.38 5.17 -5.84
C PHE A 101 -0.66 4.32 -6.57
N MET A 102 -0.93 3.10 -6.10
CA MET A 102 -1.94 2.20 -6.68
C MET A 102 -3.38 2.72 -6.51
N GLN A 103 -3.64 3.64 -5.58
CA GLN A 103 -4.95 4.32 -5.48
C GLN A 103 -5.04 5.56 -6.39
N LEU A 104 -3.90 6.14 -6.75
CA LEU A 104 -3.75 7.38 -7.52
C LEU A 104 -3.02 7.09 -8.84
N ASP A 105 -3.29 5.93 -9.43
CA ASP A 105 -2.47 5.30 -10.47
C ASP A 105 -2.61 5.92 -11.87
N THR A 106 -3.10 7.16 -11.95
CA THR A 106 -3.14 7.97 -13.17
C THR A 106 -2.22 9.18 -13.00
N PRO A 107 -1.55 9.65 -14.08
CA PRO A 107 -0.70 10.84 -14.01
C PRO A 107 -1.41 12.07 -13.42
N GLU A 108 -2.68 12.30 -13.79
CA GLU A 108 -3.48 13.43 -13.29
C GLU A 108 -3.80 13.31 -11.79
N ALA A 109 -4.23 12.13 -11.33
CA ALA A 109 -4.55 11.92 -9.91
C ALA A 109 -3.31 12.09 -9.04
N LEU A 110 -2.16 11.58 -9.48
CA LEU A 110 -0.91 11.71 -8.77
C LEU A 110 -0.42 13.17 -8.72
N TYR A 111 -0.49 13.89 -9.85
CA TYR A 111 -0.15 15.31 -9.91
C TYR A 111 -0.98 16.10 -8.91
N ARG A 112 -2.31 15.94 -8.97
CA ARG A 112 -3.24 16.62 -8.06
C ARG A 112 -2.97 16.31 -6.60
N PHE A 113 -2.67 15.05 -6.27
CA PHE A 113 -2.37 14.66 -4.89
C PHE A 113 -1.12 15.35 -4.32
N ILE A 114 -0.14 15.62 -5.17
CA ILE A 114 1.14 16.24 -4.77
C ILE A 114 1.00 17.76 -4.72
N THR A 115 0.20 18.36 -5.59
CA THR A 115 0.01 19.82 -5.63
C THR A 115 -1.09 20.33 -4.70
N ASP A 116 -2.12 19.53 -4.42
CA ASP A 116 -3.14 19.87 -3.42
C ASP A 116 -2.68 19.42 -2.03
N ASP A 117 -2.16 20.36 -1.22
CA ASP A 117 -1.77 20.14 0.19
C ASP A 117 -2.92 19.59 1.08
N THR A 118 -4.16 19.63 0.58
CA THR A 118 -5.35 19.12 1.28
C THR A 118 -5.75 17.70 0.86
N ALA A 119 -5.18 17.17 -0.22
CA ALA A 119 -5.45 15.82 -0.68
C ALA A 119 -4.75 14.82 0.24
N THR A 120 -5.55 14.06 1.00
CA THR A 120 -5.06 12.91 1.75
C THR A 120 -5.48 11.65 1.02
N ALA A 121 -4.52 10.77 0.74
CA ALA A 121 -4.84 9.42 0.30
C ALA A 121 -5.65 8.80 1.43
N LYS A 122 -6.71 8.07 1.08
CA LYS A 122 -7.59 7.53 2.10
C LYS A 122 -6.78 6.50 2.90
N PRO A 123 -6.70 6.63 4.24
CA PRO A 123 -6.10 5.59 5.07
C PRO A 123 -6.77 4.27 4.76
N SER A 124 -6.00 3.21 4.52
CA SER A 124 -6.55 1.91 4.11
C SER A 124 -7.24 1.16 5.24
N GLN A 125 -7.56 1.83 6.37
CA GLN A 125 -8.47 1.31 7.38
C GLN A 125 -9.91 1.31 6.85
N GLN A 126 -10.20 0.44 5.89
CA GLN A 126 -11.55 0.18 5.45
C GLN A 126 -12.14 -0.97 6.26
N ILE A 127 -12.80 -0.63 7.36
CA ILE A 127 -13.62 -1.59 8.12
C ILE A 127 -14.97 -1.71 7.40
N SER A 128 -15.09 -2.68 6.49
CA SER A 128 -16.40 -3.04 5.94
C SER A 128 -17.11 -4.00 6.90
N LYS A 129 -17.91 -3.44 7.81
CA LYS A 129 -18.80 -4.24 8.68
C LYS A 129 -20.08 -4.57 7.92
N MET A 130 -20.18 -5.76 7.36
CA MET A 130 -21.45 -6.34 6.94
C MET A 130 -21.81 -7.55 7.84
N ALA A 131 -23.06 -8.00 7.78
CA ALA A 131 -23.51 -9.17 8.51
C ALA A 131 -23.16 -10.43 7.70
N GLY A 132 -22.12 -11.17 8.10
CA GLY A 132 -21.62 -12.36 7.39
C GLY A 132 -20.39 -12.99 8.05
N ALA A 133 -19.77 -13.98 7.40
CA ALA A 133 -18.50 -14.56 7.84
C ALA A 133 -17.40 -13.47 7.83
N GLN A 134 -16.63 -13.36 8.92
CA GLN A 134 -15.60 -12.33 9.07
C GLN A 134 -14.23 -12.87 8.71
N MET A 135 -13.57 -12.24 7.73
CA MET A 135 -12.17 -12.45 7.39
C MET A 135 -11.35 -11.26 7.87
N VAL A 136 -10.20 -11.52 8.52
CA VAL A 136 -9.26 -10.48 8.95
C VAL A 136 -7.99 -10.62 8.13
N LEU A 137 -7.61 -9.56 7.44
CA LEU A 137 -6.40 -9.46 6.64
C LEU A 137 -5.41 -8.54 7.36
N LEU A 138 -4.29 -9.09 7.76
CA LEU A 138 -3.19 -8.36 8.38
C LEU A 138 -2.13 -8.09 7.32
N HIS A 139 -1.57 -6.88 7.33
CA HIS A 139 -0.53 -6.51 6.40
C HIS A 139 0.65 -7.52 6.39
N PRO A 140 1.25 -7.82 5.22
CA PRO A 140 2.52 -8.54 5.12
C PRO A 140 3.68 -7.60 5.51
N ILE A 141 4.93 -8.03 5.31
CA ILE A 141 6.10 -7.27 5.77
C ILE A 141 6.15 -5.83 5.23
N GLY A 142 5.64 -5.58 4.02
CA GLY A 142 5.61 -4.27 3.37
C GLY A 142 4.67 -3.27 4.04
N GLY A 143 3.86 -3.70 5.01
CA GLY A 143 3.05 -2.83 5.84
C GLY A 143 1.68 -2.47 5.25
N ASP A 144 1.52 -2.53 3.92
CA ASP A 144 0.25 -2.25 3.24
C ASP A 144 -0.64 -3.48 3.03
N LEU A 145 -1.77 -3.31 2.33
CA LEU A 145 -2.75 -4.39 2.08
C LEU A 145 -2.92 -4.71 0.60
N LEU A 146 -2.04 -4.18 -0.27
CA LEU A 146 -2.17 -4.32 -1.72
C LEU A 146 -2.11 -5.78 -2.18
N ALA A 147 -1.34 -6.61 -1.48
CA ALA A 147 -1.23 -8.04 -1.76
C ALA A 147 -2.59 -8.78 -1.78
N TYR A 148 -3.62 -8.19 -1.16
CA TYR A 148 -4.96 -8.77 -1.09
C TYR A 148 -5.92 -8.23 -2.16
N ARG A 149 -5.54 -7.23 -2.96
CA ARG A 149 -6.44 -6.56 -3.92
C ARG A 149 -7.16 -7.52 -4.86
N GLU A 150 -6.42 -8.42 -5.52
CA GLU A 150 -7.00 -9.36 -6.48
C GLU A 150 -7.89 -10.40 -5.79
N MET A 151 -7.54 -10.84 -4.58
CA MET A 151 -8.39 -11.71 -3.78
C MET A 151 -9.71 -11.02 -3.42
N LEU A 152 -9.66 -9.74 -3.03
CA LEU A 152 -10.85 -8.95 -2.68
C LEU A 152 -11.78 -8.77 -3.89
N LYS A 153 -11.23 -8.62 -5.12
CA LYS A 153 -12.03 -8.57 -6.36
C LYS A 153 -12.82 -9.86 -6.63
N MET A 154 -12.30 -11.00 -6.18
CA MET A 154 -12.93 -12.32 -6.37
C MET A 154 -13.79 -12.76 -5.18
N LEU A 155 -13.75 -12.04 -4.06
CA LEU A 155 -14.40 -12.45 -2.83
C LEU A 155 -15.92 -12.29 -2.94
N ASP A 156 -16.68 -13.27 -2.44
CA ASP A 156 -18.13 -13.20 -2.37
C ASP A 156 -18.56 -12.00 -1.50
N SER A 157 -19.49 -11.20 -2.00
CA SER A 157 -20.09 -10.05 -1.31
C SER A 157 -20.69 -10.37 0.06
N LEU A 158 -20.98 -11.64 0.37
CA LEU A 158 -21.47 -12.10 1.66
C LEU A 158 -20.37 -12.22 2.73
N VAL A 159 -19.08 -12.16 2.35
CA VAL A 159 -17.95 -12.19 3.28
C VAL A 159 -17.61 -10.77 3.71
N SER A 160 -17.57 -10.54 5.01
CA SER A 160 -17.13 -9.26 5.58
C SER A 160 -15.64 -9.27 5.83
N VAL A 161 -14.93 -8.24 5.36
CA VAL A 161 -13.47 -8.16 5.49
C VAL A 161 -13.08 -6.99 6.38
N ILE A 162 -12.23 -7.29 7.36
CA ILE A 162 -11.50 -6.32 8.18
C ILE A 162 -10.05 -6.34 7.68
N GLN A 163 -9.55 -5.18 7.27
CA GLN A 163 -8.17 -5.04 6.80
C GLN A 163 -7.37 -4.17 7.77
N ILE A 164 -6.20 -4.63 8.17
CA ILE A 164 -5.35 -3.99 9.19
C ILE A 164 -3.98 -3.67 8.56
N GLN A 165 -3.79 -2.41 8.20
CA GLN A 165 -2.52 -1.84 7.73
C GLN A 165 -1.54 -1.65 8.90
N ASP A 166 -0.24 -1.61 8.61
CA ASP A 166 0.78 -1.22 9.57
C ASP A 166 0.58 0.24 10.03
N PRO A 167 0.39 0.50 11.33
CA PRO A 167 0.26 1.85 11.85
C PRO A 167 1.44 2.77 11.52
N MET A 168 2.63 2.20 11.27
CA MET A 168 3.82 2.97 10.90
C MET A 168 3.69 3.67 9.55
N LEU A 169 2.86 3.16 8.63
CA LEU A 169 2.60 3.82 7.34
C LEU A 169 1.79 5.12 7.50
N ASP A 170 0.95 5.19 8.53
CA ASP A 170 0.23 6.41 8.93
C ASP A 170 1.10 7.36 9.80
N GLY A 171 2.41 7.09 9.89
CA GLY A 171 3.36 7.89 10.68
C GLY A 171 3.30 7.65 12.19
N GLN A 172 2.60 6.61 12.64
CA GLN A 172 2.61 6.24 14.06
C GLN A 172 3.92 5.55 14.41
N VAL A 173 4.64 6.08 15.41
CA VAL A 173 5.81 5.40 15.96
C VAL A 173 5.34 4.38 16.99
N LEU A 174 5.45 3.10 16.65
CA LEU A 174 5.19 2.03 17.62
C LEU A 174 6.39 1.95 18.56
N ALA A 175 6.17 2.20 19.85
CA ALA A 175 7.22 2.10 20.88
C ALA A 175 7.64 0.66 21.20
N LYS A 176 7.14 -0.34 20.45
CA LYS A 176 7.21 -1.77 20.78
C LYS A 176 7.53 -2.58 19.53
N ASP A 177 8.65 -3.29 19.55
CA ASP A 177 9.20 -4.01 18.39
C ASP A 177 8.92 -5.53 18.39
N THR A 178 8.38 -6.10 19.47
CA THR A 178 8.12 -7.54 19.47
C THR A 178 6.82 -7.88 18.74
N LEU A 179 6.80 -9.03 18.06
CA LEU A 179 5.61 -9.52 17.35
C LEU A 179 4.37 -9.63 18.27
N VAL A 180 4.57 -10.08 19.51
CA VAL A 180 3.50 -10.22 20.51
C VAL A 180 2.90 -8.86 20.87
N GLU A 181 3.74 -7.84 21.02
CA GLU A 181 3.28 -6.49 21.34
C GLU A 181 2.57 -5.83 20.16
N ARG A 182 3.06 -6.03 18.93
CA ARG A 182 2.36 -5.57 17.72
C ARG A 182 1.01 -6.26 17.56
N ALA A 183 0.95 -7.58 17.77
CA ALA A 183 -0.33 -8.33 17.74
C ALA A 183 -1.34 -7.78 18.76
N ALA A 184 -0.89 -7.38 19.95
CA ALA A 184 -1.75 -6.78 20.96
C ALA A 184 -2.31 -5.41 20.56
N VAL A 185 -1.67 -4.69 19.64
CA VAL A 185 -2.21 -3.44 19.06
C VAL A 185 -3.37 -3.76 18.12
N TYR A 186 -3.27 -4.81 17.30
CA TYR A 186 -4.31 -5.20 16.33
C TYR A 186 -5.56 -5.82 16.96
N CYS A 187 -5.43 -6.39 18.16
CA CYS A 187 -6.54 -7.02 18.88
C CYS A 187 -7.42 -6.04 19.68
N ARG A 188 -7.19 -4.71 19.57
CA ARG A 188 -7.98 -3.68 20.24
C ARG A 188 -9.10 -3.18 19.35
#